data_AF-A0A5N4B5W2-F1
#
_entry.id   AF-A0A5N4B5W2-F1
#
_cell.length_a   1.000
_cell.length_b   1.000
_cell.length_c   1.000
_cell.angle_alpha   90.00
_cell.angle_beta   90.00
_cell.angle_gamma   90.00
#
_symmetry.space_group_name_H-M   'P 1'
#
loop_
_entity.id
_entity.type
_entity.pdbx_description
1 polymer ?
#
loop_
_entity_poly.entity_id
_entity_poly.type
_entity_poly.pdbx_seq_one_letter_code
_entity_poly.pdbx_strand_id
1 'polypeptide(L)'
;MHKIVVILIVAYTVYVLHPNQPLRQEEMEVTDECECGIFSTKTPKPYDIPILMKIIENRHNEDSLPNCAKICNKLLRESENTVPNVLCAILGEYDNRRVFLHARSYQFEPWTFTGLMTVRFCCYGYRPIGC
;
A
#
# COMPACT_ATOMS: atom_id res chain seq x y z
N MET A 1 -6.70 54.09 -17.92
CA MET A 1 -7.81 53.64 -17.03
C MET A 1 -7.71 52.13 -16.88
N HIS A 2 -7.54 51.66 -15.64
CA HIS A 2 -7.54 50.24 -15.32
C HIS A 2 -8.90 49.59 -15.60
N LYS A 3 -8.89 48.33 -16.04
CA LYS A 3 -9.80 47.28 -15.56
C LYS A 3 -9.22 45.92 -15.97
N ILE A 4 -8.58 45.28 -15.00
CA ILE A 4 -8.32 43.84 -14.99
C ILE A 4 -9.66 43.17 -14.69
N VAL A 5 -10.06 42.21 -15.52
CA VAL A 5 -11.04 41.19 -15.15
C VAL A 5 -10.41 39.85 -15.53
N VAL A 6 -10.15 39.04 -14.52
CA VAL A 6 -9.62 37.69 -14.61
C VAL A 6 -10.81 36.70 -14.55
N ILE A 7 -10.64 35.52 -15.16
CA ILE A 7 -11.16 34.19 -14.74
C ILE A 7 -12.16 33.47 -15.71
N LEU A 8 -11.57 32.51 -16.45
CA LEU A 8 -11.86 31.06 -16.58
C LEU A 8 -13.01 30.46 -17.44
N ILE A 9 -12.55 29.55 -18.32
CA ILE A 9 -13.10 28.25 -18.77
C ILE A 9 -14.27 28.29 -19.78
N VAL A 10 -14.11 27.63 -20.93
CA VAL A 10 -14.82 26.39 -21.34
C VAL A 10 -14.53 26.09 -22.83
N ALA A 11 -14.22 24.81 -23.09
CA ALA A 11 -14.35 24.08 -24.36
C ALA A 11 -13.29 24.32 -25.46
N TYR A 12 -12.13 23.69 -25.28
CA TYR A 12 -11.51 22.96 -26.38
C TYR A 12 -12.15 21.56 -26.43
N THR A 13 -12.89 21.25 -27.49
CA THR A 13 -12.48 20.22 -28.46
C THR A 13 -13.51 20.09 -29.58
N VAL A 14 -12.93 19.94 -30.78
CA VAL A 14 -13.56 19.99 -32.09
C VAL A 14 -14.45 18.77 -32.30
N TYR A 15 -15.68 19.02 -32.74
CA TYR A 15 -16.57 18.01 -33.33
C TYR A 15 -15.90 17.37 -34.54
N VAL A 16 -15.46 16.11 -34.42
CA VAL A 16 -15.25 15.25 -35.57
C VAL A 16 -16.24 14.09 -35.44
N LEU A 17 -17.33 14.17 -36.20
CA LEU A 17 -18.25 13.06 -36.42
C LEU A 17 -17.47 11.90 -37.08
N HIS A 18 -17.34 10.79 -36.36
CA HIS A 18 -17.21 9.46 -36.94
C HIS A 18 -18.31 8.58 -36.32
N PRO A 19 -19.30 8.11 -37.09
CA PRO A 19 -20.29 7.18 -36.57
C PRO A 19 -19.66 5.78 -36.53
N ASN A 20 -19.83 5.07 -35.41
CA ASN A 20 -19.55 3.64 -35.21
C ASN A 20 -18.16 3.23 -34.71
N GLN A 21 -17.66 3.83 -33.64
CA GLN A 21 -16.83 3.06 -32.69
C GLN A 21 -17.45 3.17 -31.29
N PRO A 22 -17.82 2.05 -30.64
CA PRO A 22 -18.12 2.12 -29.22
C PRO A 22 -16.88 2.66 -28.52
N LEU A 23 -17.06 3.72 -27.71
CA LEU A 23 -16.07 4.09 -26.70
C LEU A 23 -15.84 2.84 -25.87
N ARG A 24 -14.75 2.12 -26.16
CA ARG A 24 -14.21 1.13 -25.27
C ARG A 24 -13.76 1.92 -24.05
N GLN A 25 -14.64 2.03 -23.06
CA GLN A 25 -14.22 2.25 -21.70
C GLN A 25 -13.19 1.15 -21.46
N GLU A 26 -11.92 1.52 -21.32
CA GLU A 26 -11.00 0.66 -20.61
C GLU A 26 -11.64 0.51 -19.23
N GLU A 27 -12.38 -0.59 -19.04
CA GLU A 27 -12.56 -1.15 -17.71
C GLU A 27 -11.15 -1.26 -17.17
N MET A 28 -10.81 -0.35 -16.25
CA MET A 28 -9.67 -0.52 -15.38
C MET A 28 -9.92 -1.89 -14.73
N GLU A 29 -9.21 -2.92 -15.17
CA GLU A 29 -9.25 -4.23 -14.54
C GLU A 29 -8.93 -3.97 -13.07
N VAL A 30 -9.96 -4.04 -12.23
CA VAL A 30 -9.82 -4.05 -10.79
C VAL A 30 -9.15 -5.38 -10.50
N THR A 31 -7.83 -5.39 -10.49
CA THR A 31 -7.09 -6.57 -10.06
C THR A 31 -7.37 -6.73 -8.57
N ASP A 32 -7.91 -7.89 -8.21
CA ASP A 32 -8.14 -8.26 -6.81
C ASP A 32 -6.78 -8.53 -6.15
N GLU A 33 -6.04 -7.47 -5.84
CA GLU A 33 -4.71 -7.54 -5.26
C GLU A 33 -4.76 -7.34 -3.75
N CYS A 34 -4.17 -8.28 -3.01
CA CYS A 34 -3.92 -8.09 -1.59
C CYS A 34 -2.55 -7.42 -1.41
N GLU A 35 -2.54 -6.27 -0.78
CA GLU A 35 -1.31 -5.59 -0.40
C GLU A 35 -1.04 -5.74 1.10
N CYS A 36 0.17 -6.18 1.43
CA CYS A 36 0.67 -6.29 2.79
C CYS A 36 1.75 -5.23 3.03
N GLY A 37 1.57 -4.37 4.04
CA GLY A 37 2.48 -3.28 4.36
C GLY A 37 2.97 -3.34 5.80
N ILE A 38 4.26 -3.09 6.02
CA ILE A 38 4.85 -2.93 7.37
C ILE A 38 5.02 -1.45 7.68
N PHE A 39 4.45 -0.99 8.79
CA PHE A 39 4.51 0.40 9.24
C PHE A 39 5.12 0.53 10.64
N SER A 40 5.66 1.70 10.96
CA SER A 40 6.10 2.04 12.32
C SER A 40 4.96 2.40 13.27
N THR A 41 3.71 2.45 12.78
CA THR A 41 2.51 2.84 13.54
C THR A 41 1.35 1.87 13.33
N LYS A 42 0.46 1.79 14.33
CA LYS A 42 -0.83 1.06 14.25
C LYS A 42 -1.91 1.79 13.46
N THR A 43 -1.72 3.09 13.20
CA THR A 43 -2.70 3.93 12.51
C THR A 43 -2.00 4.77 11.45
N PRO A 44 -1.47 4.15 10.38
CA PRO A 44 -0.91 4.88 9.26
C PRO A 44 -1.98 5.74 8.60
N LYS A 45 -1.59 6.90 8.09
CA LYS A 45 -2.46 7.74 7.26
C LYS A 45 -2.63 7.08 5.88
N PRO A 46 -3.69 7.42 5.13
CA PRO A 46 -3.94 6.81 3.82
C PRO A 46 -2.78 6.91 2.82
N TYR A 47 -1.96 7.96 2.92
CA TYR A 47 -0.82 8.21 2.03
C TYR A 47 0.54 7.86 2.66
N ASP A 48 0.56 7.29 3.86
CA ASP A 48 1.82 6.83 4.46
C ASP A 48 2.37 5.68 3.62
N ILE A 49 3.68 5.70 3.39
CA ILE A 49 4.38 4.67 2.63
C ILE A 49 4.88 3.60 3.62
N PRO A 50 4.59 2.31 3.38
CA PRO A 50 5.12 1.24 4.23
C PRO A 50 6.65 1.14 4.11
N ILE A 51 7.29 0.71 5.19
CA ILE A 51 8.73 0.41 5.24
C ILE A 51 9.06 -0.76 4.31
N LEU A 52 8.16 -1.75 4.28
CA LEU A 52 8.23 -2.92 3.41
C LEU A 52 6.82 -3.24 2.91
N MET A 53 6.71 -3.54 1.62
CA MET A 53 5.43 -3.84 0.97
C MET A 53 5.55 -5.11 0.13
N LYS A 54 4.47 -5.89 0.09
CA LYS A 54 4.31 -7.01 -0.84
C LYS A 54 2.89 -7.02 -1.39
N ILE A 55 2.79 -7.12 -2.71
CA ILE A 55 1.52 -7.23 -3.45
C ILE A 55 1.35 -8.69 -3.87
N ILE A 56 0.13 -9.21 -3.72
CA ILE A 56 -0.22 -10.60 -3.98
C ILE A 56 -1.50 -10.62 -4.81
N GLU A 57 -1.46 -11.28 -5.97
CA GLU A 57 -2.67 -11.57 -6.73
C GLU A 57 -3.60 -12.46 -5.89
N ASN A 58 -4.78 -11.95 -5.55
CA ASN A 58 -5.83 -12.72 -4.89
C ASN A 58 -6.93 -13.03 -5.90
N ARG A 59 -6.81 -14.16 -6.60
CA ARG A 59 -7.76 -14.56 -7.66
C ARG A 59 -9.19 -14.89 -7.17
N HIS A 60 -9.49 -14.72 -5.88
CA HIS A 60 -10.80 -15.01 -5.30
C HIS A 60 -11.40 -13.76 -4.67
N ASN A 61 -12.47 -13.32 -5.32
CA ASN A 61 -13.30 -12.14 -5.08
C ASN A 61 -14.25 -12.34 -3.86
N GLU A 62 -13.76 -12.98 -2.80
CA GLU A 62 -14.52 -13.25 -1.58
C GLU A 62 -13.94 -12.42 -0.42
N ASP A 63 -14.74 -11.47 0.06
CA ASP A 63 -14.51 -10.61 1.24
C ASP A 63 -13.04 -10.21 1.43
N SER A 64 -12.67 -9.24 0.60
CA SER A 64 -11.32 -8.88 0.22
C SER A 64 -10.38 -8.61 1.40
N LEU A 65 -10.83 -7.86 2.42
CA LEU A 65 -9.95 -7.42 3.50
C LEU A 65 -9.70 -8.49 4.59
N PRO A 66 -10.71 -9.18 5.17
CA PRO A 66 -10.44 -10.24 6.14
C PRO A 66 -9.58 -11.37 5.58
N ASN A 67 -9.78 -11.74 4.32
CA ASN A 67 -8.95 -12.73 3.66
C ASN A 67 -7.53 -12.19 3.41
N CYS A 68 -7.41 -10.96 2.91
CA CYS A 68 -6.11 -10.32 2.71
C CYS A 68 -5.29 -10.23 4.02
N ALA A 69 -5.93 -9.85 5.13
CA ALA A 69 -5.29 -9.84 6.45
C ALA A 69 -4.78 -11.23 6.87
N LYS A 70 -5.54 -12.30 6.60
CA LYS A 70 -5.09 -13.68 6.88
C LYS A 70 -3.87 -14.06 6.03
N ILE A 71 -3.87 -13.73 4.74
CA ILE A 71 -2.74 -13.99 3.83
C ILE A 71 -1.50 -13.22 4.29
N CYS A 72 -1.63 -11.92 4.58
CA CYS A 72 -0.52 -11.11 5.08
C CYS A 72 0.06 -11.67 6.38
N ASN A 73 -0.81 -12.07 7.32
CA ASN A 73 -0.38 -12.67 8.57
C ASN A 73 0.37 -13.99 8.35
N LYS A 74 -0.10 -14.85 7.43
CA LYS A 74 0.59 -16.09 7.07
C LYS A 74 1.98 -15.81 6.50
N LEU A 75 2.09 -14.90 5.54
CA LEU A 75 3.37 -14.55 4.90
C LEU A 75 4.39 -13.98 5.88
N LEU A 76 3.95 -13.11 6.81
CA LEU A 76 4.84 -12.56 7.81
C LEU A 76 5.35 -13.63 8.78
N ARG A 77 4.50 -14.60 9.16
CA ARG A 77 4.93 -15.76 9.96
C ARG A 77 5.94 -16.63 9.23
N GLU A 78 5.70 -16.91 7.94
CA GLU A 78 6.64 -17.67 7.10
C GLU A 78 7.97 -16.93 6.90
N SER A 79 7.96 -15.61 7.05
CA SER A 79 9.13 -14.73 6.88
C SER A 79 9.70 -14.24 8.21
N GLU A 80 9.36 -14.86 9.35
CA GLU A 80 9.74 -14.37 10.68
C GLU A 80 11.26 -14.24 10.87
N ASN A 81 12.03 -15.10 10.22
CA ASN A 81 13.49 -15.12 10.29
C ASN A 81 14.16 -14.17 9.27
N THR A 82 13.45 -13.78 8.21
CA THR A 82 14.00 -12.94 7.14
C THR A 82 13.62 -11.47 7.29
N VAL A 83 12.42 -11.18 7.79
CA VAL A 83 11.92 -9.81 7.95
C VAL A 83 12.80 -8.93 8.84
N PRO A 84 13.32 -9.39 10.01
CA PRO A 84 14.23 -8.58 10.81
C PRO A 84 15.50 -8.18 10.05
N ASN A 85 16.07 -9.10 9.26
CA ASN A 85 17.25 -8.83 8.42
C ASN A 85 16.96 -7.74 7.39
N VAL A 86 15.84 -7.85 6.67
CA VAL A 86 15.42 -6.86 5.68
C VAL A 86 15.16 -5.50 6.33
N LEU A 87 14.46 -5.48 7.46
CA LEU A 87 14.16 -4.24 8.15
C LEU A 87 15.43 -3.57 8.71
N CYS A 88 16.42 -4.33 9.21
CA CYS A 88 17.71 -3.77 9.60
C CYS A 88 18.48 -3.17 8.43
N ALA A 89 18.46 -3.84 7.29
CA ALA A 89 19.14 -3.34 6.09
C ALA A 89 18.52 -2.01 5.60
N ILE A 90 17.20 -1.86 5.73
CA ILE A 90 16.48 -0.64 5.32
C ILE A 90 16.62 0.49 6.36
N LEU A 91 16.44 0.17 7.64
CA LEU A 91 16.32 1.18 8.71
C LEU A 91 17.67 1.55 9.34
N GLY A 92 18.72 0.76 9.13
CA GLY A 92 20.02 0.99 9.75
C GLY A 92 20.04 0.63 11.23
N GLU A 93 20.78 1.41 12.02
CA GLU A 93 20.89 1.21 13.47
C GLU A 93 19.69 1.77 14.20
N TYR A 94 19.11 0.97 15.07
CA TYR A 94 18.06 1.42 15.97
C TYR A 94 17.88 0.44 17.13
N ASP A 95 17.43 0.97 18.26
CA ASP A 95 17.12 0.20 19.46
C ASP A 95 15.62 0.01 19.61
N ASN A 96 15.19 -1.25 19.72
CA ASN A 96 13.88 -1.65 20.24
C ASN A 96 12.68 -1.05 19.48
N ARG A 97 12.64 -1.24 18.15
CA ARG A 97 11.52 -0.75 17.33
C ARG A 97 10.42 -1.80 17.23
N ARG A 98 9.18 -1.31 17.24
CA ARG A 98 7.99 -2.10 16.91
C ARG A 98 7.51 -1.69 15.53
N VAL A 99 7.14 -2.68 14.73
CA VAL A 99 6.44 -2.44 13.47
C VAL A 99 5.16 -3.27 13.43
N PHE A 100 4.23 -2.82 12.61
CA PHE A 100 2.86 -3.30 12.57
C PHE A 100 2.54 -3.73 11.16
N LEU A 101 1.94 -4.90 11.02
CA LEU A 101 1.47 -5.40 9.73
C LEU A 101 0.09 -4.83 9.44
N HIS A 102 -0.06 -4.32 8.23
CA HIS A 102 -1.31 -3.81 7.68
C HIS A 102 -1.63 -4.52 6.38
N ALA A 103 -2.92 -4.57 6.05
CA ALA A 103 -3.44 -5.11 4.81
C ALA A 103 -4.38 -4.09 4.16
N ARG A 104 -4.45 -4.11 2.83
CA ARG A 104 -5.52 -3.50 2.05
C ARG A 104 -5.80 -4.35 0.81
N SER A 105 -7.05 -4.38 0.38
CA SER A 105 -7.51 -5.16 -0.77
C SER A 105 -7.53 -4.38 -2.09
N TYR A 106 -7.30 -3.08 -2.02
CA TYR A 106 -7.29 -2.22 -3.18
C TYR A 106 -6.37 -1.02 -2.93
N GLN A 107 -5.67 -0.56 -3.97
CA GLN A 107 -4.63 0.46 -3.85
C GLN A 107 -5.14 1.81 -3.29
N PHE A 108 -6.45 2.05 -3.39
CA PHE A 108 -7.11 3.28 -2.91
C PHE A 108 -7.86 3.11 -1.59
N GLU A 109 -7.86 1.90 -1.02
CA GLU A 109 -8.42 1.66 0.31
C GLU A 109 -7.43 2.01 1.43
N PRO A 110 -7.94 2.41 2.60
CA PRO A 110 -7.08 2.68 3.75
C PRO A 110 -6.42 1.39 4.25
N TRP A 111 -5.16 1.53 4.66
CA TRP A 111 -4.44 0.47 5.37
C TRP A 111 -5.17 0.09 6.65
N THR A 112 -5.39 -1.21 6.83
CA THR A 112 -6.02 -1.76 8.03
C THR A 112 -5.06 -2.63 8.79
N PHE A 113 -4.94 -2.37 10.10
CA PHE A 113 -4.09 -3.15 10.98
C PHE A 113 -4.58 -4.60 11.07
N THR A 114 -3.69 -5.57 10.79
CA THR A 114 -4.08 -7.00 10.75
C THR A 114 -4.18 -7.65 12.14
N GLY A 115 -3.89 -6.89 13.20
CA GLY A 115 -3.73 -7.41 14.56
C GLY A 115 -2.33 -7.95 14.86
N LEU A 116 -1.45 -8.08 13.85
CA LEU A 116 -0.13 -8.64 14.01
C LEU A 116 0.95 -7.54 14.13
N MET A 117 1.65 -7.56 15.25
CA MET A 117 2.83 -6.73 15.50
C MET A 117 4.04 -7.65 15.43
N THR A 118 5.09 -7.27 14.69
CA THR A 118 6.34 -8.04 14.79
C THR A 118 6.96 -7.79 16.15
N VAL A 119 7.59 -8.82 16.71
CA VAL A 119 8.32 -8.73 17.97
C VAL A 119 9.35 -7.61 17.88
N ARG A 120 9.63 -6.96 19.01
CA ARG A 120 10.69 -5.95 19.11
C ARG A 120 11.96 -6.51 18.49
N PHE A 121 12.50 -5.78 17.53
CA PHE A 121 13.77 -6.09 16.89
C PHE A 121 14.72 -4.94 17.16
N CYS A 122 16.01 -5.22 17.13
CA CYS A 122 17.10 -4.28 17.39
C CYS A 122 18.10 -4.47 16.26
N CYS A 123 18.73 -3.41 15.78
CA CYS A 123 19.76 -3.52 14.74
C CYS A 123 21.01 -2.78 15.11
N TYR A 124 22.14 -3.42 14.81
CA TYR A 124 23.46 -2.84 14.91
C TYR A 124 24.24 -3.19 13.65
N GLY A 125 24.91 -2.21 13.03
CA GLY A 125 25.62 -2.42 11.77
C GLY A 125 24.75 -3.06 10.68
N TYR A 126 23.49 -2.61 10.54
CA TYR A 126 22.52 -3.10 9.54
C TYR A 126 22.11 -4.58 9.67
N ARG A 127 22.35 -5.20 10.83
CA ARG A 127 21.99 -6.60 11.11
C ARG A 127 21.13 -6.72 12.36
N PRO A 128 20.22 -7.70 12.42
CA PRO A 128 19.39 -7.90 13.59
C PRO A 128 20.24 -8.44 14.72
N ILE A 129 20.07 -7.81 15.88
CA ILE A 129 20.60 -8.28 17.16
C ILE A 129 19.40 -8.59 18.07
N GLY A 130 19.60 -9.49 19.03
CA GLY A 130 18.59 -9.73 20.06
C GLY A 130 18.36 -8.43 20.84
N CYS A 131 17.09 -8.06 20.99
CA CYS A 131 16.65 -7.20 22.08
C CYS A 131 16.39 -8.08 23.32
#